data_AF-A0A6A5BUT1-F1
#
_entry.id   AF-A0A6A5BUT1-F1
#
_cell.length_a   1.000
_cell.length_b   1.000
_cell.length_c   1.000
_cell.angle_alpha   90.00
_cell.angle_beta   90.00
_cell.angle_gamma   90.00
#
_symmetry.space_group_name_H-M   'P 1'
#
loop_
_entity.id
_entity.type
_entity.pdbx_description
1 polymer ?
#
loop_
_entity_poly.entity_id
_entity_poly.type
_entity_poly.pdbx_seq_one_letter_code
_entity_poly.pdbx_strand_id
1 'polypeptide(L)'
;MVNVSDALGLTRRFFSVINNPVPVRSGCAVLKKTKLDLTSWGQPQIRPYDMTGLYYSREEQIRLAMAFRLKLRGKGPPKKGQGKKSQMKKKK
;
A
#
# COMPACT_ATOMS: atom_id res chain seq x y z
N MET A 1 -30.55 47.52 -19.46
CA MET A 1 -30.37 46.06 -19.62
C MET A 1 -29.02 45.71 -19.01
N VAL A 2 -28.96 44.73 -18.10
CA VAL A 2 -27.68 44.36 -17.46
C VAL A 2 -26.87 43.54 -18.46
N ASN A 3 -25.60 43.91 -18.65
CA ASN A 3 -24.72 43.22 -19.58
C ASN A 3 -24.33 41.85 -19.00
N VAL A 4 -24.44 40.79 -19.80
CA VAL A 4 -24.21 39.41 -19.35
C VAL A 4 -22.76 39.20 -18.88
N SER A 5 -21.81 39.93 -19.48
CA SER A 5 -20.40 39.96 -19.07
C SER A 5 -20.22 40.42 -17.62
N ASP A 6 -21.00 41.41 -17.20
CA ASP A 6 -20.84 42.07 -15.92
C ASP A 6 -21.43 41.19 -14.81
N ALA A 7 -22.56 40.54 -15.10
CA ALA A 7 -23.12 39.50 -14.24
C ALA A 7 -22.14 38.31 -14.05
N LEU A 8 -21.47 37.86 -15.12
CA LEU A 8 -20.44 36.81 -15.05
C LEU A 8 -19.17 37.26 -14.31
N GLY A 9 -18.83 38.55 -14.36
CA GLY A 9 -17.74 39.14 -13.60
C GLY A 9 -18.03 39.17 -12.10
N LEU A 10 -19.26 39.53 -11.73
CA LEU A 10 -19.71 39.55 -10.33
C LEU A 10 -19.76 38.15 -9.73
N THR A 11 -20.31 37.16 -10.44
CA THR A 11 -20.38 35.78 -9.94
C THR A 11 -18.99 35.17 -9.70
N ARG A 12 -18.01 35.46 -10.55
CA ARG A 12 -16.60 35.10 -10.31
C ARG A 12 -16.06 35.69 -9.01
N ARG A 13 -16.35 36.97 -8.73
CA ARG A 13 -15.88 37.66 -7.53
C ARG A 13 -16.55 37.14 -6.26
N PHE A 14 -17.86 36.93 -6.29
CA PHE A 14 -18.62 36.49 -5.10
C PHE A 14 -18.44 35.00 -4.79
N PHE A 15 -18.49 34.13 -5.80
CA PHE A 15 -18.46 32.68 -5.59
C PHE A 15 -17.07 32.06 -5.79
N SER A 16 -16.04 32.86 -6.06
CA SER A 16 -14.68 32.39 -6.39
C SER A 16 -14.67 31.36 -7.54
N VAL A 17 -15.65 31.46 -8.44
CA VAL A 17 -15.77 30.57 -9.60
C VAL A 17 -14.85 31.07 -10.71
N ILE A 18 -14.12 30.15 -11.33
CA ILE A 18 -13.26 30.48 -12.47
C ILE A 18 -14.14 30.74 -13.70
N ASN A 19 -14.15 31.99 -14.18
CA ASN A 19 -14.77 32.37 -15.45
C ASN A 19 -13.71 32.31 -16.55
N ASN A 20 -13.95 31.49 -17.57
CA ASN A 20 -13.07 31.31 -18.72
C ASN A 20 -13.75 31.88 -19.98
N PRO A 21 -13.54 33.17 -20.30
CA PRO A 21 -14.24 33.83 -21.40
C PRO A 21 -13.85 33.30 -22.78
N VAL A 22 -12.69 32.65 -22.89
CA VAL A 22 -12.22 31.97 -24.11
C VAL A 22 -12.14 30.48 -23.81
N PRO A 23 -12.61 29.57 -24.67
CA PRO A 23 -12.65 28.13 -24.40
C PRO A 23 -11.26 27.46 -24.49
N VAL A 24 -10.29 27.97 -23.73
CA VAL A 24 -8.93 27.41 -23.60
C VAL A 24 -8.93 26.33 -22.51
N ARG A 25 -8.15 25.26 -22.72
CA ARG A 25 -7.94 24.22 -21.70
C ARG A 25 -7.13 24.79 -20.53
N SER A 26 -7.80 25.12 -19.44
CA SER A 26 -7.21 25.74 -18.24
C SER A 26 -6.81 24.74 -17.14
N GLY A 27 -6.98 23.43 -17.37
CA GLY A 27 -6.65 22.40 -16.36
C GLY A 27 -7.62 22.34 -15.16
N CYS A 28 -8.66 23.17 -15.11
CA CYS A 28 -9.70 23.16 -14.06
C CYS A 28 -10.30 21.77 -13.80
N ALA A 29 -10.43 20.95 -14.85
CA ALA A 29 -10.95 19.58 -14.74
C ALA A 29 -10.02 18.66 -13.91
N VAL A 30 -8.72 18.93 -13.86
CA VAL A 30 -7.77 18.17 -13.02
C VAL A 30 -7.85 18.64 -11.57
N LEU A 31 -7.95 19.94 -11.34
CA LEU A 31 -8.06 20.53 -9.99
C LEU A 31 -9.38 20.17 -9.29
N LYS A 32 -10.46 19.97 -10.06
CA LYS A 32 -11.76 19.52 -9.55
C LYS A 32 -11.81 18.03 -9.23
N LYS A 33 -10.82 17.23 -9.66
CA LYS A 33 -10.79 15.81 -9.31
C LYS A 33 -10.54 15.68 -7.82
N THR A 34 -11.41 14.96 -7.13
CA THR A 34 -11.17 14.54 -5.76
C THR A 34 -9.97 13.59 -5.73
N LYS A 35 -9.12 13.71 -4.71
CA LYS A 35 -8.02 12.75 -4.51
C LYS A 35 -8.65 11.39 -4.26
N LEU A 36 -8.25 10.39 -5.04
CA LEU A 36 -8.58 9.00 -4.76
C LEU A 36 -7.68 8.56 -3.61
N ASP A 37 -8.27 8.02 -2.55
CA ASP A 37 -7.50 7.43 -1.45
C ASP A 37 -7.09 5.99 -1.80
N LEU A 38 -6.04 5.87 -2.62
CA LEU A 38 -5.48 4.56 -3.00
C LEU A 38 -4.79 3.84 -1.82
N THR A 39 -4.54 4.53 -0.70
CA THR A 39 -3.78 3.97 0.41
C THR A 39 -4.58 2.98 1.25
N SER A 40 -5.92 3.04 1.17
CA SER A 40 -6.83 2.18 1.91
C SER A 40 -7.09 0.81 1.25
N TRP A 41 -6.58 0.56 0.04
CA TRP A 41 -6.85 -0.67 -0.70
C TRP A 41 -6.34 -1.95 0.00
N GLY A 42 -5.36 -1.81 0.89
CA GLY A 42 -4.86 -2.91 1.71
C GLY A 42 -4.90 -2.54 3.19
N GLN A 43 -5.80 -3.16 3.95
CA GLN A 43 -5.65 -3.13 5.40
C GLN A 43 -4.35 -3.85 5.77
N PRO A 44 -3.53 -3.31 6.69
CA PRO A 44 -2.37 -4.02 7.16
C PRO A 44 -2.83 -5.31 7.83
N GLN A 45 -2.29 -6.45 7.39
CA GLN A 45 -2.51 -7.72 8.06
C GLN A 45 -1.68 -7.74 9.35
N ILE A 46 -2.21 -7.10 10.40
CA ILE A 46 -1.56 -7.07 11.70
C ILE A 46 -1.89 -8.39 12.40
N ARG A 47 -0.86 -9.20 12.70
CA ARG A 47 -1.07 -10.44 13.44
C ARG A 47 -1.17 -10.15 14.95
N PRO A 48 -1.86 -11.01 15.72
CA PRO A 48 -2.00 -10.82 17.17
C PRO A 48 -0.65 -10.64 17.91
N TYR A 49 0.38 -11.35 17.46
CA TYR A 49 1.74 -11.21 17.98
C TYR A 49 2.35 -9.85 17.67
N ASP A 50 2.13 -9.31 16.47
CA ASP A 50 2.67 -8.02 16.04
C ASP A 50 2.03 -6.84 16.81
N MET A 51 0.83 -7.03 17.40
CA MET A 51 0.15 -6.02 18.23
C MET A 51 0.54 -6.04 19.70
N THR A 52 0.64 -7.22 20.30
CA THR A 52 0.76 -7.39 21.75
C THR A 52 2.10 -7.97 22.18
N GLY A 53 2.83 -8.63 21.27
CA GLY A 53 4.03 -9.39 21.57
C GLY A 53 3.81 -10.64 22.43
N LEU A 54 2.57 -10.92 22.85
CA LEU A 54 2.26 -11.91 23.89
C LEU A 54 1.74 -13.22 23.32
N TYR A 55 1.01 -13.18 22.19
CA TYR A 55 0.26 -14.33 21.70
C TYR A 55 0.62 -14.68 20.25
N TYR A 56 1.15 -15.88 20.04
CA TYR A 56 1.26 -16.49 18.72
C TYR A 56 -0.08 -17.07 18.29
N SER A 57 -0.43 -16.94 17.01
CA SER A 57 -1.59 -17.62 16.44
C SER A 57 -1.42 -19.14 16.56
N ARG A 58 -2.54 -19.87 16.67
CA ARG A 58 -2.53 -21.34 16.72
C ARG A 58 -1.81 -21.95 15.52
N GLU A 59 -1.98 -21.36 14.34
CA GLU A 59 -1.31 -21.76 13.11
C GLU A 59 0.21 -21.63 13.22
N GLU A 60 0.70 -20.53 13.79
CA GLU A 60 2.13 -20.31 13.99
C GLU A 60 2.72 -21.30 15.01
N GLN A 61 1.98 -21.63 16.07
CA GLN A 61 2.40 -22.65 17.04
C GLN A 61 2.53 -24.04 16.38
N ILE A 62 1.56 -24.41 15.54
CA ILE A 62 1.60 -25.67 14.78
C ILE A 62 2.79 -25.68 13.82
N ARG A 63 3.03 -24.57 13.10
CA ARG A 63 4.16 -24.41 12.18
C ARG A 63 5.50 -24.62 12.90
N LEU A 64 5.67 -24.01 14.08
CA LEU A 64 6.87 -24.15 14.90
C LEU A 64 7.06 -25.59 15.40
N ALA A 65 5.99 -26.25 15.84
CA ALA A 65 6.04 -27.65 16.27
C ALA A 65 6.43 -28.59 15.12
N MET A 66 5.88 -28.38 13.92
CA MET A 66 6.26 -29.14 12.72
C MET A 66 7.72 -28.90 12.34
N ALA A 67 8.18 -27.65 12.37
CA ALA A 67 9.57 -27.30 12.08
C ALA A 67 10.54 -27.96 13.07
N PHE A 68 10.17 -28.02 14.36
CA PHE A 68 10.96 -28.72 15.38
C PHE A 68 11.06 -30.22 15.09
N ARG A 69 9.94 -30.89 14.78
CA ARG A 69 9.93 -32.31 14.38
C ARG A 69 10.81 -32.59 13.16
N LEU A 70 10.82 -31.71 12.16
CA LEU A 70 11.68 -31.86 10.97
C LEU A 70 13.16 -31.73 11.32
N LYS A 71 13.52 -30.79 12.19
CA LYS A 71 14.90 -30.64 12.68
C LYS A 71 15.38 -31.91 13.39
N LEU A 72 14.55 -32.50 14.25
CA LEU A 72 14.87 -33.76 14.93
C LEU A 72 15.15 -34.91 13.94
N ARG A 73 14.45 -34.94 12.81
CA ARG A 73 14.63 -35.94 11.75
C ARG A 73 15.82 -35.65 10.82
N GLY A 74 16.59 -34.58 11.06
CA GLY A 74 17.64 -34.13 10.14
C GLY A 74 17.11 -33.59 8.80
N LYS A 75 15.78 -33.41 8.67
CA LYS A 75 15.09 -32.88 7.48
C LYS A 75 14.73 -31.41 7.63
N GLY A 76 15.31 -30.73 8.62
CA GLY A 76 15.16 -29.29 8.79
C GLY A 76 15.80 -28.51 7.64
N PRO A 77 15.37 -27.26 7.40
CA PRO A 77 16.00 -26.43 6.38
C PRO A 77 17.49 -26.21 6.73
N PRO A 78 18.41 -26.35 5.75
CA PRO A 78 19.83 -26.12 5.98
C PRO A 78 20.09 -24.65 6.31
N LYS A 79 21.17 -24.38 7.04
CA LYS A 79 21.62 -23.00 7.28
C LYS A 79 21.88 -22.31 5.93
N LYS A 80 21.49 -21.04 5.81
CA LYS A 80 21.72 -20.23 4.59
C LYS A 80 23.18 -20.36 4.14
N GLY A 81 23.40 -20.65 2.86
CA GLY A 81 24.74 -20.87 2.30
C GLY A 81 25.34 -22.27 2.54
N GLN A 82 24.64 -23.18 3.23
CA GLN A 82 25.06 -24.58 3.45
C GLN A 82 24.22 -25.59 2.65
N GLY A 83 23.52 -25.13 1.62
CA GLY A 83 22.74 -26.01 0.74
C GLY A 83 23.63 -27.00 -0.02
N LYS A 84 23.03 -28.03 -0.61
CA LYS A 84 23.72 -29.14 -1.31
C LYS A 84 24.86 -28.69 -2.22
N LYS A 85 24.65 -27.65 -3.04
CA LYS A 85 25.66 -27.11 -3.97
C LYS A 85 26.91 -26.56 -3.26
N SER A 86 26.75 -25.95 -2.08
CA SER A 86 27.88 -25.40 -1.30
C SER A 86 28.73 -26.50 -0.66
N GLN A 87 28.09 -27.59 -0.21
CA GLN A 87 28.79 -28.73 0.38
C GLN A 87 29.56 -29.53 -0.66
N MET A 88 29.04 -29.62 -1.89
CA MET A 88 29.73 -30.28 -2.99
C MET A 88 31.02 -29.55 -3.42
N LYS A 89 31.09 -28.21 -3.27
CA LYS A 89 32.30 -27.45 -3.58
C LYS A 89 33.45 -27.68 -2.58
N LYS A 90 33.16 -28.03 -1.32
CA LYS A 90 34.17 -28.31 -0.29
C LYS A 90 34.82 -29.70 -0.38
N LYS A 91 34.29 -30.60 -1.22
CA LYS A 91 34.77 -31.99 -1.35
C LYS A 91 35.79 -32.19 -2.49
N LYS A 92 36.28 -31.10 -3.11
CA LYS A 92 37.47 -31.10 -3.96
C LYS A 92 38.64 -30.59 -3.14
#